data_AF-H1L134-F1
#
_entry.id   AF-H1L134-F1
#
_cell.length_a   1.000
_cell.length_b   1.000
_cell.length_c   1.000
_cell.angle_alpha   90.00
_cell.angle_beta   90.00
_cell.angle_gamma   90.00
#
_symmetry.space_group_name_H-M   'P 1'
#
loop_
_entity.id
_entity.type
_entity.pdbx_description
1 polymer ?
#
loop_
_entity_poly.entity_id
_entity_poly.type
_entity_poly.pdbx_seq_one_letter_code
_entity_poly.pdbx_strand_id
1 'polypeptide(L)'
;MVFGIFKKLKKKSIEDFLKDKDILTIKLEKPLDCLCDFTYNFIWQSNFDHNQKVVDDITYKDLVEHLKNKGVVYIKGNVGKKFCSSMGADLKYFGGKGGKIEVGTVVIDGNIDTRFGISMVSGTVYVNEKSTIKEPIGNVIEVESDIEGYRKFISITEFVEKRHNEKLLKPNKFKNDELIINDKIVRDTVGARLEKDVTIIVNGNVDLSTGILMKNGKVIVNGKSG
;
A
#
# COMPACT_ATOMS: atom_id res chain seq x y z
N MET A 1 31.98 -1.88 29.15
CA MET A 1 31.46 -1.69 27.78
C MET A 1 30.36 -2.73 27.57
N VAL A 2 29.10 -2.37 27.86
CA VAL A 2 27.97 -3.31 27.80
C VAL A 2 27.43 -3.30 26.39
N PHE A 3 27.68 -4.38 25.64
CA PHE A 3 27.08 -4.60 24.34
C PHE A 3 25.57 -4.80 24.51
N GLY A 4 24.79 -3.83 24.05
CA GLY A 4 23.35 -3.93 23.96
C GLY A 4 22.97 -4.99 22.92
N ILE A 5 22.53 -6.16 23.39
CA ILE A 5 21.92 -7.19 22.55
C ILE A 5 20.56 -6.64 22.10
N PHE A 6 20.49 -6.11 20.87
CA PHE A 6 19.22 -5.82 20.23
C PHE A 6 18.48 -7.16 20.03
N LYS A 7 17.51 -7.43 20.92
CA LYS A 7 16.59 -8.56 20.79
C LYS A 7 15.76 -8.32 19.52
N LYS A 8 16.12 -8.95 18.41
CA LYS A 8 15.27 -9.04 17.22
C LYS A 8 13.90 -9.53 17.70
N LEU A 9 12.85 -8.72 17.50
CA LEU A 9 11.49 -9.19 17.73
C LEU A 9 11.29 -10.43 16.86
N LYS A 10 10.85 -11.53 17.50
CA LYS A 10 10.57 -12.77 16.79
C LYS A 10 9.41 -12.48 15.84
N LYS A 11 9.62 -12.69 14.53
CA LYS A 11 8.54 -12.59 13.54
C LYS A 11 7.46 -13.61 13.87
N LYS A 12 6.21 -13.25 13.63
CA LYS A 12 5.07 -14.16 13.79
C LYS A 12 4.94 -15.05 12.55
N SER A 13 4.41 -16.26 12.71
CA SER A 13 3.91 -16.99 11.55
C SER A 13 2.67 -16.29 11.00
N ILE A 14 2.26 -16.63 9.78
CA ILE A 14 1.04 -16.07 9.21
C ILE A 14 -0.19 -16.52 9.99
N GLU A 15 -0.20 -17.76 10.49
CA GLU A 15 -1.28 -18.30 11.33
C GLU A 15 -1.42 -17.51 12.63
N ASP A 16 -0.29 -17.23 13.31
CA ASP A 16 -0.27 -16.43 14.54
C ASP A 16 -0.67 -14.98 14.28
N PHE A 17 -0.32 -14.41 13.12
CA PHE A 17 -0.73 -13.07 12.74
C PHE A 17 -2.23 -12.98 12.49
N LEU A 18 -2.79 -13.97 11.80
CA LEU A 18 -4.20 -14.01 11.43
C LEU A 18 -5.12 -14.41 12.58
N LYS A 19 -4.58 -15.06 13.62
CA LYS A 19 -5.34 -15.44 14.81
C LYS A 19 -6.11 -14.25 15.40
N ASP A 20 -7.39 -14.49 15.71
CA ASP A 20 -8.31 -13.53 16.32
C ASP A 20 -8.60 -12.25 15.47
N LYS A 21 -8.28 -12.27 14.17
CA LYS A 21 -8.65 -11.21 13.22
C LYS A 21 -9.90 -11.58 12.45
N ASP A 22 -10.62 -10.56 12.01
CA ASP A 22 -11.72 -10.70 11.05
C ASP A 22 -11.16 -10.82 9.62
N ILE A 23 -11.22 -12.02 9.05
CA ILE A 23 -10.52 -12.38 7.82
C ILE A 23 -11.53 -12.71 6.72
N LEU A 24 -11.43 -11.98 5.61
CA LEU A 24 -12.08 -12.30 4.35
C LEU A 24 -11.04 -12.94 3.42
N THR A 25 -11.14 -14.25 3.19
CA THR A 25 -10.22 -14.97 2.30
C THR A 25 -10.82 -15.15 0.91
N ILE A 26 -10.07 -14.81 -0.13
CA ILE A 26 -10.44 -15.05 -1.52
C ILE A 26 -9.37 -15.87 -2.25
N LYS A 27 -9.81 -16.76 -3.14
CA LYS A 27 -8.93 -17.55 -4.00
C LYS A 27 -9.20 -17.22 -5.46
N LEU A 28 -8.21 -16.66 -6.15
CA LEU A 28 -8.33 -16.21 -7.52
C LEU A 28 -7.88 -17.31 -8.50
N GLU A 29 -8.72 -17.62 -9.48
CA GLU A 29 -8.38 -18.53 -10.58
C GLU A 29 -7.59 -17.83 -11.68
N LYS A 30 -7.77 -16.51 -11.81
CA LYS A 30 -7.09 -15.65 -12.79
C LYS A 30 -6.80 -14.26 -12.19
N PRO A 31 -5.79 -13.53 -12.69
CA PRO A 31 -5.55 -12.16 -12.26
C PRO A 31 -6.73 -11.24 -12.53
N LEU A 32 -7.08 -10.42 -11.54
CA LEU A 32 -8.10 -9.37 -11.65
C LEU A 32 -7.50 -8.02 -11.31
N ASP A 33 -7.79 -7.02 -12.14
CA ASP A 33 -7.37 -5.64 -11.95
C ASP A 33 -8.20 -4.95 -10.85
N CYS A 34 -7.66 -3.89 -10.25
CA CYS A 34 -8.36 -3.00 -9.32
C CYS A 34 -8.91 -3.68 -8.05
N LEU A 35 -8.37 -4.83 -7.66
CA LEU A 35 -8.70 -5.44 -6.36
C LEU A 35 -8.29 -4.53 -5.22
N CYS A 36 -9.17 -4.38 -4.22
CA CYS A 36 -9.01 -3.47 -3.09
C CYS A 36 -8.78 -2.00 -3.49
N ASP A 37 -9.27 -1.58 -4.67
CA ASP A 37 -9.22 -0.20 -5.14
C ASP A 37 -10.28 0.65 -4.43
N PHE A 38 -9.91 1.72 -3.72
CA PHE A 38 -10.86 2.60 -3.03
C PHE A 38 -11.53 3.63 -3.96
N THR A 39 -11.15 3.62 -5.24
CA THR A 39 -11.79 4.35 -6.34
C THR A 39 -12.58 3.43 -7.28
N TYR A 40 -12.88 2.20 -6.84
CA TYR A 40 -13.60 1.15 -7.58
C TYR A 40 -14.93 1.57 -8.24
N ASN A 41 -15.46 2.75 -7.93
CA ASN A 41 -16.74 3.26 -8.37
C ASN A 41 -16.65 4.69 -8.96
N PHE A 42 -15.44 5.16 -9.29
CA PHE A 42 -15.24 6.40 -10.04
C PHE A 42 -15.53 6.19 -11.53
N ILE A 43 -16.51 6.96 -12.04
CA ILE A 43 -17.14 6.86 -13.37
C ILE A 43 -16.18 7.05 -14.57
N TRP A 44 -14.92 7.47 -14.37
CA TRP A 44 -13.93 7.52 -15.46
C TRP A 44 -13.61 6.13 -16.04
N GLN A 45 -13.89 5.05 -15.29
CA GLN A 45 -14.04 3.71 -15.85
C GLN A 45 -15.53 3.50 -16.15
N SER A 46 -16.01 4.01 -17.27
CA SER A 46 -17.45 4.23 -17.54
C SER A 46 -18.33 2.97 -17.55
N ASN A 47 -17.77 1.77 -17.39
CA ASN A 47 -18.48 0.48 -17.35
C ASN A 47 -18.14 -0.39 -16.12
N PHE A 48 -17.46 0.11 -15.09
CA PHE A 48 -17.11 -0.73 -13.92
C PHE A 48 -18.30 -0.86 -12.95
N ASP A 49 -18.85 -2.06 -12.82
CA ASP A 49 -19.85 -2.38 -11.80
C ASP A 49 -19.15 -2.80 -10.52
N HIS A 50 -19.33 -2.02 -9.46
CA HIS A 50 -18.73 -2.34 -8.16
C HIS A 50 -19.36 -3.54 -7.45
N ASN A 51 -20.56 -3.94 -7.87
CA ASN A 51 -21.21 -5.17 -7.43
C ASN A 51 -20.76 -6.36 -8.29
N GLN A 52 -19.84 -6.15 -9.24
CA GLN A 52 -19.21 -7.24 -9.96
C GLN A 52 -18.51 -8.16 -8.96
N LYS A 53 -18.83 -9.44 -9.10
CA LYS A 53 -18.23 -10.52 -8.33
C LYS A 53 -16.76 -10.69 -8.71
N VAL A 54 -15.92 -10.79 -7.69
CA VAL A 54 -14.50 -11.11 -7.77
C VAL A 54 -14.32 -12.63 -7.72
N VAL A 55 -14.92 -13.26 -6.72
CA VAL A 55 -14.99 -14.71 -6.52
C VAL A 55 -16.28 -15.03 -5.77
N ASP A 56 -16.94 -16.12 -6.14
CA ASP A 56 -18.19 -16.57 -5.52
C ASP A 56 -19.24 -15.43 -5.44
N ASP A 57 -19.66 -15.05 -4.23
CA ASP A 57 -20.57 -13.95 -3.95
C ASP A 57 -19.88 -12.67 -3.46
N ILE A 58 -18.54 -12.66 -3.38
CA ILE A 58 -17.75 -11.52 -2.90
C ILE A 58 -17.53 -10.54 -4.05
N THR A 59 -17.90 -9.28 -3.83
CA THR A 59 -17.76 -8.17 -4.78
C THR A 59 -16.52 -7.31 -4.49
N TYR A 60 -16.14 -6.44 -5.43
CA TYR A 60 -15.09 -5.43 -5.18
C TYR A 60 -15.44 -4.53 -3.99
N LYS A 61 -16.72 -4.16 -3.85
CA LYS A 61 -17.22 -3.37 -2.73
C LYS A 61 -17.00 -4.07 -1.40
N ASP A 62 -17.29 -5.37 -1.31
CA ASP A 62 -17.14 -6.12 -0.05
C ASP A 62 -15.68 -6.12 0.42
N LEU A 63 -14.72 -6.28 -0.50
CA LEU A 63 -13.30 -6.20 -0.17
C LEU A 63 -12.92 -4.83 0.41
N VAL A 64 -13.41 -3.75 -0.19
CA VAL A 64 -13.11 -2.38 0.25
C VAL A 64 -13.77 -2.06 1.59
N GLU A 65 -15.04 -2.43 1.77
CA GLU A 65 -15.76 -2.20 3.03
C GLU A 65 -15.16 -3.04 4.17
N HIS A 66 -14.72 -4.28 3.91
CA HIS A 66 -13.98 -5.09 4.88
C HIS A 66 -12.71 -4.38 5.36
N LEU A 67 -11.95 -3.79 4.43
CA LEU A 67 -10.75 -3.02 4.76
C LEU A 67 -11.07 -1.73 5.50
N LYS A 68 -12.14 -1.01 5.15
CA LYS A 68 -12.59 0.18 5.90
C LYS A 68 -12.96 -0.15 7.34
N ASN A 69 -13.50 -1.35 7.57
CA ASN A 69 -13.79 -1.89 8.90
C ASN A 69 -12.55 -2.46 9.62
N LYS A 70 -11.35 -2.17 9.12
CA LYS A 70 -10.06 -2.62 9.68
C LYS A 70 -9.85 -4.15 9.66
N GLY A 71 -10.63 -4.86 8.85
CA GLY A 71 -10.49 -6.29 8.63
C GLY A 71 -9.23 -6.67 7.84
N VAL A 72 -9.01 -7.97 7.69
CA VAL A 72 -7.95 -8.54 6.86
C VAL A 72 -8.53 -9.14 5.60
N VAL A 73 -8.03 -8.75 4.43
CA VAL A 73 -8.29 -9.46 3.17
C VAL A 73 -7.09 -10.36 2.86
N TYR A 74 -7.31 -11.67 2.78
CA TYR A 74 -6.27 -12.64 2.43
C TYR A 74 -6.51 -13.21 1.03
N ILE A 75 -5.62 -12.88 0.10
CA ILE A 75 -5.71 -13.23 -1.31
C ILE A 75 -4.76 -14.38 -1.63
N LYS A 76 -5.30 -15.45 -2.20
CA LYS A 76 -4.53 -16.56 -2.77
C LYS A 76 -4.64 -16.52 -4.29
N GLY A 77 -3.53 -16.33 -4.99
CA GLY A 77 -3.49 -16.20 -6.45
C GLY A 77 -3.00 -14.82 -6.90
N ASN A 78 -2.62 -14.74 -8.17
CA ASN A 78 -2.07 -13.53 -8.77
C ASN A 78 -3.13 -12.42 -8.88
N VAL A 79 -2.71 -11.16 -8.73
CA VAL A 79 -3.56 -9.99 -8.93
C VAL A 79 -3.09 -9.16 -10.12
N GLY A 80 -4.04 -8.48 -10.75
CA GLY A 80 -3.79 -7.62 -11.90
C GLY A 80 -3.28 -6.24 -11.52
N LYS A 81 -3.48 -5.29 -12.44
CA LYS A 81 -3.03 -3.90 -12.31
C LYS A 81 -3.80 -3.16 -11.25
N LYS A 82 -3.18 -2.11 -10.68
CA LYS A 82 -3.82 -1.17 -9.72
C LYS A 82 -4.36 -1.85 -8.45
N PHE A 83 -3.78 -2.97 -8.05
CA PHE A 83 -4.05 -3.62 -6.76
C PHE A 83 -3.83 -2.64 -5.60
N CYS A 84 -4.78 -2.56 -4.65
CA CYS A 84 -4.79 -1.63 -3.51
C CYS A 84 -4.72 -0.14 -3.92
N SER A 85 -5.23 0.23 -5.09
CA SER A 85 -5.25 1.63 -5.50
C SER A 85 -6.06 2.49 -4.53
N SER A 86 -5.53 3.67 -4.21
CA SER A 86 -6.17 4.66 -3.34
C SER A 86 -6.52 4.15 -1.94
N MET A 87 -5.98 2.99 -1.51
CA MET A 87 -6.30 2.39 -0.22
C MET A 87 -6.06 3.40 0.92
N GLY A 88 -7.09 3.60 1.74
CA GLY A 88 -7.10 4.63 2.79
C GLY A 88 -7.62 6.01 2.37
N ALA A 89 -7.98 6.24 1.10
CA ALA A 89 -8.59 7.49 0.67
C ALA A 89 -10.07 7.56 1.08
N ASP A 90 -10.48 8.69 1.65
CA ASP A 90 -11.85 8.94 2.09
C ASP A 90 -12.56 9.88 1.13
N LEU A 91 -13.20 9.33 0.10
CA LEU A 91 -13.75 10.11 -1.00
C LEU A 91 -15.10 10.72 -0.65
N LYS A 92 -15.20 12.06 -0.73
CA LYS A 92 -16.43 12.81 -0.44
C LYS A 92 -17.64 12.39 -1.26
N TYR A 93 -17.41 12.00 -2.52
CA TYR A 93 -18.47 11.52 -3.41
C TYR A 93 -19.18 10.27 -2.88
N PHE A 94 -18.54 9.48 -2.01
CA PHE A 94 -19.13 8.30 -1.36
C PHE A 94 -19.56 8.55 0.08
N GLY A 95 -19.90 9.80 0.43
CA GLY A 95 -20.28 10.18 1.79
C GLY A 95 -19.10 10.36 2.76
N GLY A 96 -17.87 10.25 2.25
CA GLY A 96 -16.65 10.54 2.99
C GLY A 96 -16.44 12.04 3.28
N LYS A 97 -15.36 12.35 3.99
CA LYS A 97 -14.97 13.73 4.32
C LYS A 97 -14.00 14.35 3.32
N GLY A 98 -13.51 13.59 2.34
CA GLY A 98 -12.53 14.07 1.35
C GLY A 98 -11.07 14.00 1.85
N GLY A 99 -10.75 13.08 2.75
CA GLY A 99 -9.48 12.99 3.46
C GLY A 99 -8.80 11.62 3.39
N LYS A 100 -8.22 11.20 4.51
CA LYS A 100 -7.56 9.89 4.71
C LYS A 100 -8.27 9.18 5.86
N ILE A 101 -8.50 7.87 5.72
CA ILE A 101 -9.04 7.00 6.76
C ILE A 101 -8.06 5.87 7.06
N GLU A 102 -8.02 5.45 8.31
CA GLU A 102 -7.26 4.27 8.72
C GLU A 102 -8.01 3.01 8.31
N VAL A 103 -7.32 2.13 7.61
CA VAL A 103 -7.89 0.92 7.03
C VAL A 103 -7.10 -0.31 7.43
N GLY A 104 -7.65 -1.47 7.12
CA GLY A 104 -7.13 -2.77 7.51
C GLY A 104 -5.89 -3.22 6.74
N THR A 105 -5.75 -4.55 6.69
CA THR A 105 -4.56 -5.21 6.14
C THR A 105 -4.93 -6.05 4.93
N VAL A 106 -4.08 -6.07 3.92
CA VAL A 106 -4.14 -7.08 2.85
C VAL A 106 -2.95 -8.03 3.00
N VAL A 107 -3.21 -9.33 2.88
CA VAL A 107 -2.17 -10.37 2.77
C VAL A 107 -2.33 -11.02 1.41
N ILE A 108 -1.24 -11.23 0.68
CA ILE A 108 -1.29 -11.84 -0.65
C ILE A 108 -0.21 -12.89 -0.86
N ASP A 109 -0.67 -14.07 -1.28
CA ASP A 109 0.11 -15.19 -1.82
C ASP A 109 -0.06 -15.25 -3.34
N GLY A 110 0.62 -14.35 -4.05
CA GLY A 110 0.53 -14.26 -5.50
C GLY A 110 1.31 -13.09 -6.08
N ASN A 111 1.65 -13.19 -7.36
CA ASN A 111 2.33 -12.13 -8.09
C ASN A 111 1.40 -10.93 -8.30
N ILE A 112 1.99 -9.74 -8.28
CA ILE A 112 1.29 -8.46 -8.41
C ILE A 112 1.74 -7.79 -9.72
N ASP A 113 0.79 -7.43 -10.57
CA ASP A 113 1.10 -6.64 -11.77
C ASP A 113 1.39 -5.16 -11.41
N THR A 114 1.47 -4.29 -12.41
CA THR A 114 1.89 -2.89 -12.26
C THR A 114 0.90 -2.05 -11.44
N ARG A 115 1.42 -0.95 -10.88
CA ARG A 115 0.70 0.10 -10.14
C ARG A 115 0.12 -0.34 -8.80
N PHE A 116 0.78 -1.30 -8.16
CA PHE A 116 0.49 -1.71 -6.80
C PHE A 116 0.51 -0.52 -5.83
N GLY A 117 -0.63 -0.23 -5.20
CA GLY A 117 -0.74 0.83 -4.19
C GLY A 117 -0.69 2.25 -4.77
N ILE A 118 -1.02 2.43 -6.04
CA ILE A 118 -1.10 3.78 -6.64
C ILE A 118 -2.10 4.65 -5.87
N SER A 119 -1.68 5.83 -5.44
CA SER A 119 -2.40 6.75 -4.54
C SER A 119 -2.77 6.18 -3.16
N MET A 120 -2.15 5.08 -2.71
CA MET A 120 -2.36 4.55 -1.36
C MET A 120 -1.88 5.55 -0.29
N VAL A 121 -2.70 5.75 0.75
CA VAL A 121 -2.47 6.74 1.83
C VAL A 121 -2.63 6.19 3.24
N SER A 122 -3.16 4.98 3.40
CA SER A 122 -3.19 4.25 4.67
C SER A 122 -3.33 2.74 4.45
N GLY A 123 -3.01 1.96 5.47
CA GLY A 123 -3.14 0.50 5.48
C GLY A 123 -1.81 -0.23 5.38
N THR A 124 -1.86 -1.56 5.45
CA THR A 124 -0.68 -2.41 5.35
C THR A 124 -0.93 -3.52 4.33
N VAL A 125 0.07 -3.80 3.49
CA VAL A 125 0.01 -4.93 2.55
C VAL A 125 1.20 -5.84 2.80
N TYR A 126 0.92 -7.10 3.16
CA TYR A 126 1.92 -8.15 3.27
C TYR A 126 1.94 -8.97 1.99
N VAL A 127 3.11 -9.08 1.37
CA VAL A 127 3.32 -9.82 0.12
C VAL A 127 4.27 -10.97 0.41
N ASN A 128 3.86 -12.19 0.08
CA ASN A 128 4.71 -13.36 0.22
C ASN A 128 6.06 -13.13 -0.47
N GLU A 129 7.17 -13.47 0.19
CA GLU A 129 8.53 -13.21 -0.31
C GLU A 129 8.85 -13.93 -1.63
N LYS A 130 8.10 -14.99 -1.96
CA LYS A 130 8.21 -15.71 -3.23
C LYS A 130 7.50 -14.99 -4.39
N SER A 131 6.73 -13.96 -4.12
CA SER A 131 5.94 -13.24 -5.13
C SER A 131 6.72 -12.11 -5.78
N THR A 132 6.50 -11.93 -7.07
CA THR A 132 7.04 -10.81 -7.85
C THR A 132 6.07 -9.62 -7.85
N ILE A 133 6.61 -8.41 -7.96
CA ILE A 133 5.86 -7.16 -8.13
C ILE A 133 6.42 -6.48 -9.37
N LYS A 134 5.56 -6.15 -10.33
CA LYS A 134 5.97 -5.40 -11.54
C LYS A 134 5.97 -3.90 -11.28
N GLU A 135 6.97 -3.22 -11.82
CA GLU A 135 7.05 -1.76 -11.83
C GLU A 135 6.28 -1.14 -13.01
N PRO A 136 5.79 0.12 -12.88
CA PRO A 136 5.92 0.98 -11.71
C PRO A 136 5.05 0.50 -10.54
N ILE A 137 5.47 0.75 -9.30
CA ILE A 137 4.60 0.58 -8.12
C ILE A 137 4.03 1.94 -7.70
N GLY A 138 3.14 1.98 -6.73
CA GLY A 138 2.47 3.21 -6.29
C GLY A 138 3.18 3.98 -5.19
N ASN A 139 2.38 4.70 -4.40
CA ASN A 139 2.82 5.51 -3.26
C ASN A 139 3.14 4.63 -2.04
N VAL A 140 3.91 3.57 -2.24
CA VAL A 140 4.24 2.56 -1.22
C VAL A 140 5.73 2.41 -1.01
N ILE A 141 6.11 2.05 0.21
CA ILE A 141 7.48 1.78 0.61
C ILE A 141 7.55 0.49 1.43
N GLU A 142 8.63 -0.27 1.24
CA GLU A 142 8.87 -1.50 2.00
C GLU A 142 9.53 -1.17 3.35
N VAL A 143 9.01 -1.80 4.41
CA VAL A 143 9.53 -1.73 5.78
C VAL A 143 9.80 -3.15 6.31
N GLU A 144 10.55 -3.27 7.40
CA GLU A 144 10.81 -4.57 8.04
C GLU A 144 9.50 -5.25 8.41
N SER A 145 9.28 -6.43 7.83
CA SER A 145 8.10 -7.23 8.10
C SER A 145 8.20 -7.92 9.46
N ASP A 146 7.08 -7.90 10.17
CA ASP A 146 6.83 -8.61 11.42
C ASP A 146 6.22 -10.01 11.20
N ILE A 147 6.00 -10.43 9.95
CA ILE A 147 5.52 -11.77 9.57
C ILE A 147 6.63 -12.52 8.83
N GLU A 148 6.89 -13.76 9.24
CA GLU A 148 7.86 -14.65 8.60
C GLU A 148 7.40 -15.05 7.20
N GLY A 149 8.29 -14.99 6.21
CA GLY A 149 7.97 -15.31 4.81
C GLY A 149 7.24 -14.21 4.04
N TYR A 150 7.04 -13.03 4.63
CA TYR A 150 6.35 -11.91 3.98
C TYR A 150 7.18 -10.63 4.00
N ARG A 151 7.07 -9.84 2.94
CA ARG A 151 7.47 -8.44 2.84
C ARG A 151 6.31 -7.55 3.25
N LYS A 152 6.59 -6.39 3.85
CA LYS A 152 5.58 -5.47 4.36
C LYS A 152 5.67 -4.13 3.65
N PHE A 153 4.57 -3.71 3.03
CA PHE A 153 4.43 -2.44 2.34
C PHE A 153 3.40 -1.57 3.04
N ILE A 154 3.73 -0.28 3.16
CA ILE A 154 2.85 0.75 3.70
C ILE A 154 2.89 1.98 2.79
N SER A 155 1.94 2.88 2.93
CA SER A 155 1.97 4.14 2.19
C SER A 155 3.20 4.98 2.57
N ILE A 156 3.86 5.60 1.59
CA ILE A 156 4.91 6.61 1.83
C ILE A 156 4.34 7.77 2.67
N THR A 157 3.12 8.21 2.35
CA THR A 157 2.43 9.29 3.07
C THR A 157 2.18 8.89 4.53
N GLU A 158 1.64 7.69 4.77
CA GLU A 158 1.39 7.22 6.13
C GLU A 158 2.70 7.03 6.93
N PHE A 159 3.75 6.55 6.26
CA PHE A 159 5.07 6.40 6.87
C PHE A 159 5.61 7.73 7.40
N VAL A 160 5.71 8.77 6.56
CA VAL A 160 6.27 10.05 6.98
C VAL A 160 5.37 10.81 7.96
N GLU A 161 4.06 10.59 7.91
CA GLU A 161 3.14 11.31 8.78
C GLU A 161 2.91 10.66 10.15
N LYS A 162 2.84 9.33 10.21
CA LYS A 162 2.36 8.60 11.40
C LYS A 162 3.22 7.40 11.79
N ARG A 163 3.87 6.73 10.83
CA ARG A 163 4.50 5.42 11.01
C ARG A 163 6.02 5.43 10.84
N HIS A 164 6.67 6.54 11.15
CA HIS A 164 8.12 6.70 11.02
C HIS A 164 8.95 5.84 12.00
N ASN A 165 8.29 5.21 12.98
CA ASN A 165 8.87 4.20 13.86
C ASN A 165 9.03 2.83 13.21
N GLU A 166 8.35 2.57 12.09
CA GLU A 166 8.57 1.37 11.26
C GLU A 166 9.99 1.42 10.69
N LYS A 167 10.68 0.27 10.69
CA LYS A 167 12.06 0.23 10.25
C LYS A 167 12.13 0.14 8.73
N LEU A 168 12.56 1.23 8.10
CA LEU A 168 12.85 1.23 6.66
C LEU A 168 13.97 0.24 6.32
N LEU A 169 13.83 -0.39 5.15
CA LEU A 169 14.88 -1.23 4.59
C LEU A 169 15.94 -0.37 3.90
N LYS A 170 17.21 -0.79 4.03
CA LYS A 170 18.29 -0.20 3.22
C LYS A 170 18.00 -0.45 1.73
N PRO A 171 18.30 0.50 0.83
CA PRO A 171 19.08 1.72 1.05
C PRO A 171 18.28 2.97 1.45
N ASN A 172 16.97 2.83 1.71
CA ASN A 172 16.10 3.95 2.09
C ASN A 172 16.42 4.44 3.51
N LYS A 173 16.19 5.73 3.76
CA LYS A 173 16.49 6.38 5.06
C LYS A 173 15.44 7.42 5.39
N PHE A 174 15.11 7.55 6.68
CA PHE A 174 14.31 8.64 7.19
C PHE A 174 15.03 9.31 8.35
N LYS A 175 15.26 10.62 8.26
CA LYS A 175 15.92 11.40 9.31
C LYS A 175 15.54 12.87 9.15
N ASN A 176 15.33 13.57 10.26
CA ASN A 176 15.05 15.01 10.27
C ASN A 176 13.90 15.41 9.33
N ASP A 177 12.80 14.64 9.35
CA ASP A 177 11.64 14.85 8.47
C ASP A 177 11.94 14.77 6.96
N GLU A 178 13.06 14.15 6.59
CA GLU A 178 13.43 13.83 5.21
C GLU A 178 13.43 12.31 4.98
N LEU A 179 12.60 11.87 4.03
CA LEU A 179 12.61 10.50 3.51
C LEU A 179 13.43 10.44 2.23
N ILE A 180 14.52 9.70 2.24
CA ILE A 180 15.37 9.45 1.08
C ILE A 180 15.09 8.03 0.56
N ILE A 181 14.58 7.94 -0.66
CA ILE A 181 14.27 6.70 -1.37
C ILE A 181 15.39 6.44 -2.40
N ASN A 182 16.11 5.33 -2.22
CA ASN A 182 17.30 4.93 -2.97
C ASN A 182 17.21 3.52 -3.55
N ASP A 183 16.06 2.86 -3.44
CA ASP A 183 15.87 1.46 -3.83
C ASP A 183 15.75 1.24 -5.35
N LYS A 184 15.82 2.31 -6.15
CA LYS A 184 15.76 2.31 -7.63
C LYS A 184 14.43 1.83 -8.22
N ILE A 185 13.40 1.65 -7.41
CA ILE A 185 12.07 1.24 -7.86
C ILE A 185 11.32 2.45 -8.41
N VAL A 186 10.81 2.36 -9.63
CA VAL A 186 9.97 3.39 -10.25
C VAL A 186 8.60 3.43 -9.58
N ARG A 187 8.18 4.63 -9.17
CA ARG A 187 6.93 4.84 -8.42
C ARG A 187 5.98 5.84 -9.07
N ASP A 188 4.69 5.54 -8.95
CA ASP A 188 3.58 6.44 -9.18
C ASP A 188 3.22 7.17 -7.89
N THR A 189 2.70 8.39 -8.01
CA THR A 189 1.93 9.11 -6.99
C THR A 189 2.68 9.35 -5.68
N VAL A 190 4.00 9.44 -5.74
CA VAL A 190 4.85 9.71 -4.57
C VAL A 190 4.37 10.99 -3.88
N GLY A 191 4.09 10.91 -2.58
CA GLY A 191 3.59 12.03 -1.79
C GLY A 191 2.09 12.27 -1.92
N ALA A 192 1.31 11.29 -2.39
CA ALA A 192 -0.14 11.42 -2.52
C ALA A 192 -0.80 11.88 -1.21
N ARG A 193 -1.58 12.96 -1.28
CA ARG A 193 -2.32 13.55 -0.12
C ARG A 193 -1.46 13.84 1.11
N LEU A 194 -0.18 14.18 0.91
CA LEU A 194 0.70 14.59 1.99
C LEU A 194 0.24 15.94 2.57
N GLU A 195 0.13 16.00 3.89
CA GLU A 195 -0.37 17.18 4.63
C GLU A 195 0.64 17.74 5.64
N LYS A 196 1.72 17.00 5.92
CA LYS A 196 2.82 17.49 6.77
C LYS A 196 3.93 18.13 5.94
N ASP A 197 4.60 19.10 6.57
CA ASP A 197 5.81 19.72 6.01
C ASP A 197 7.01 18.77 6.17
N VAL A 198 7.12 17.81 5.26
CA VAL A 198 8.19 16.82 5.19
C VAL A 198 8.75 16.78 3.78
N THR A 199 10.02 16.41 3.63
CA THR A 199 10.64 16.28 2.31
C THR A 199 10.78 14.81 1.93
N ILE A 200 10.27 14.43 0.76
CA ILE A 200 10.49 13.11 0.15
C ILE A 200 11.45 13.29 -1.02
N ILE A 201 12.61 12.66 -0.95
CA ILE A 201 13.66 12.70 -1.97
C ILE A 201 13.73 11.33 -2.64
N VAL A 202 13.45 11.28 -3.94
CA VAL A 202 13.55 10.06 -4.75
C VAL A 202 14.80 10.16 -5.62
N ASN A 203 15.78 9.30 -5.37
CA ASN A 203 16.98 9.18 -6.19
C ASN A 203 16.76 8.16 -7.31
N GLY A 204 16.01 8.58 -8.31
CA GLY A 204 15.58 7.75 -9.44
C GLY A 204 14.43 8.39 -10.20
N ASN A 205 13.83 7.63 -11.12
CA ASN A 205 12.67 8.07 -11.87
C ASN A 205 11.37 7.80 -11.09
N VAL A 206 10.37 8.64 -11.33
CA VAL A 206 8.97 8.43 -10.96
C VAL A 206 8.14 8.43 -12.25
N ASP A 207 7.02 7.70 -12.26
CA ASP A 207 6.20 7.54 -13.46
C ASP A 207 5.01 8.50 -13.46
N LEU A 208 3.95 8.28 -12.66
CA LEU A 208 2.71 9.05 -12.80
C LEU A 208 2.37 9.95 -11.59
N SER A 209 1.99 11.22 -11.82
CA SER A 209 1.22 12.05 -10.87
C SER A 209 1.87 12.27 -9.49
N THR A 210 3.16 12.61 -9.46
CA THR A 210 3.87 12.98 -8.23
C THR A 210 3.19 14.13 -7.50
N GLY A 211 3.03 14.03 -6.18
CA GLY A 211 2.39 15.06 -5.36
C GLY A 211 0.88 15.18 -5.58
N ILE A 212 0.21 14.18 -6.15
CA ILE A 212 -1.24 14.22 -6.38
C ILE A 212 -2.01 14.55 -5.08
N LEU A 213 -2.77 15.65 -5.11
CA LEU A 213 -3.57 16.14 -3.99
C LEU A 213 -2.77 16.44 -2.72
N MET A 214 -1.46 16.63 -2.83
CA MET A 214 -0.60 17.09 -1.75
C MET A 214 -0.96 18.52 -1.33
N LYS A 215 -1.04 18.76 -0.02
CA LYS A 215 -1.36 20.07 0.55
C LYS A 215 -0.15 20.77 1.15
N ASN A 216 0.85 20.01 1.61
CA ASN A 216 2.04 20.55 2.26
C ASN A 216 3.24 19.60 2.11
N GLY A 217 4.45 20.11 2.33
CA GLY A 217 5.73 19.41 2.21
C GLY A 217 6.40 19.59 0.85
N LYS A 218 7.38 18.74 0.54
CA LYS A 218 8.13 18.78 -0.72
C LYS A 218 8.42 17.38 -1.24
N VAL A 219 8.32 17.19 -2.56
CA VAL A 219 8.86 16.01 -3.25
C VAL A 219 9.98 16.47 -4.19
N ILE A 220 11.17 15.88 -4.04
CA ILE A 220 12.34 16.12 -4.89
C ILE A 220 12.61 14.84 -5.67
N VAL A 221 12.59 14.92 -7.00
CA VAL A 221 12.89 13.79 -7.88
C VAL A 221 14.22 14.07 -8.55
N ASN A 222 15.24 13.26 -8.22
CA ASN A 222 16.56 13.31 -8.84
C ASN A 222 16.61 12.34 -10.03
N GLY A 223 15.73 12.56 -11.00
CA GLY A 223 15.52 11.71 -12.17
C GLY A 223 14.39 12.26 -13.06
N LYS A 224 13.83 11.42 -13.92
CA LYS A 224 12.65 11.77 -14.73
C LYS A 224 11.39 11.76 -13.86
N SER A 225 10.56 12.78 -14.01
CA SER A 225 9.22 12.87 -13.43
C SER A 225 8.19 12.90 -14.54
N GLY A 226 7.32 11.89 -14.61
CA GLY A 226 6.08 11.95 -15.40
C GLY A 226 4.86 12.36 -14.59
#